data_AF-A0A5R8M9J2-F1
#
_entry.id   AF-A0A5R8M9J2-F1
#
_cell.length_a   1.000
_cell.length_b   1.000
_cell.length_c   1.000
_cell.angle_alpha   90.00
_cell.angle_beta   90.00
_cell.angle_gamma   90.00
#
_symmetry.space_group_name_H-M   'P 1'
#
loop_
_entity.id
_entity.type
_entity.pdbx_description
1 polymer ?
#
loop_
_entity_poly.entity_id
_entity_poly.type
_entity_poly.pdbx_seq_one_letter_code
_entity_poly.pdbx_strand_id
1 'polypeptide(L)'
;MIKYAIALLFSVSVLNAQSSVDRMTTEVKVGDVFEIGKPESNKYKHIDFPRANFIIKRGGIANYKRVEGEEVVVTSVREKKDGTTQIKIKRNDGGRFFGSHTVVAADFHDAMASGELQAK
;
A
#
# COMPACT_ATOMS: atom_id res chain seq x y z
N MET A 1 -46.21 -44.63 -25.97
CA MET A 1 -45.84 -43.30 -26.47
C MET A 1 -45.82 -42.37 -25.27
N ILE A 2 -44.63 -42.13 -24.70
CA ILE A 2 -43.96 -40.81 -24.67
C ILE A 2 -44.77 -39.83 -23.79
N LYS A 3 -44.55 -39.76 -22.47
CA LYS A 3 -43.43 -39.13 -21.72
C LYS A 3 -43.61 -37.59 -21.56
N TYR A 4 -43.21 -37.11 -20.37
CA TYR A 4 -42.94 -35.71 -19.93
C TYR A 4 -44.18 -34.93 -19.43
N ALA A 5 -44.42 -34.70 -18.13
CA ALA A 5 -43.61 -34.04 -17.07
C ALA A 5 -43.21 -32.60 -17.42
N ILE A 6 -43.62 -31.63 -16.59
CA ILE A 6 -42.81 -30.47 -16.13
C ILE A 6 -43.49 -29.93 -14.87
N ALA A 7 -42.90 -30.24 -13.71
CA ALA A 7 -42.99 -29.43 -12.51
C ALA A 7 -41.92 -28.33 -12.65
N LEU A 8 -42.30 -27.07 -12.49
CA LEU A 8 -41.35 -25.96 -12.42
C LEU A 8 -41.26 -25.49 -10.96
N LEU A 9 -40.37 -26.14 -10.20
CA LEU A 9 -39.92 -25.65 -8.90
C LEU A 9 -38.96 -24.50 -9.14
N PHE A 10 -39.37 -23.28 -8.80
CA PHE A 10 -38.48 -22.13 -8.67
C PHE A 10 -37.58 -22.34 -7.44
N SER A 11 -36.44 -23.02 -7.63
CA SER A 11 -35.37 -23.05 -6.64
C SER A 11 -34.61 -21.73 -6.70
N VAL A 12 -34.80 -20.90 -5.68
CA VAL A 12 -34.02 -19.68 -5.43
C VAL A 12 -32.59 -20.10 -5.11
N SER A 13 -31.73 -20.10 -6.12
CA SER A 13 -30.29 -20.16 -5.96
C SER A 13 -29.83 -18.81 -5.40
N VAL A 14 -29.75 -18.69 -4.07
CA VAL A 14 -29.04 -17.56 -3.46
C VAL A 14 -27.56 -17.73 -3.82
N LEU A 15 -27.14 -16.98 -4.84
CA LEU A 15 -25.78 -16.87 -5.31
C LEU A 15 -24.87 -16.57 -4.12
N ASN A 16 -23.83 -17.39 -3.98
CA ASN A 16 -22.66 -17.04 -3.21
C ASN A 16 -22.16 -15.70 -3.74
N ALA A 17 -22.34 -14.63 -2.96
CA ALA A 17 -21.59 -13.41 -3.12
C ALA A 17 -20.12 -13.73 -2.80
N GLN A 18 -19.41 -14.31 -3.77
CA GLN A 18 -17.97 -14.15 -3.82
C GLN A 18 -17.74 -12.66 -4.07
N SER A 19 -17.57 -11.93 -2.98
CA SER A 19 -16.89 -10.65 -2.97
C SER A 19 -15.47 -10.91 -3.48
N SER A 20 -15.32 -10.92 -4.81
CA SER A 20 -14.07 -10.49 -5.42
C SER A 20 -13.87 -9.05 -4.94
N VAL A 21 -13.16 -8.92 -3.81
CA VAL A 21 -12.36 -7.73 -3.56
C VAL A 21 -11.58 -7.57 -4.86
N ASP A 22 -11.99 -6.60 -5.68
CA ASP A 22 -11.19 -6.08 -6.77
C ASP A 22 -9.89 -5.65 -6.10
N ARG A 23 -8.94 -6.58 -6.03
CA ARG A 23 -7.54 -6.25 -5.90
C ARG A 23 -7.28 -5.55 -7.21
N MET A 24 -7.47 -4.24 -7.21
CA MET A 24 -6.86 -3.34 -8.16
C MET A 24 -5.36 -3.62 -7.99
N THR A 25 -4.87 -4.62 -8.74
CA THR A 25 -3.46 -4.97 -8.83
C THR A 25 -2.84 -3.85 -9.64
N THR A 26 -2.71 -2.69 -9.01
CA THR A 26 -1.84 -1.64 -9.49
C THR A 26 -0.45 -2.25 -9.43
N GLU A 27 0.01 -2.78 -10.55
CA GLU A 27 1.36 -3.30 -10.67
C GLU A 27 2.31 -2.09 -10.54
N VAL A 28 2.95 -1.97 -9.37
CA VAL A 28 3.88 -0.88 -9.08
C VAL A 28 5.19 -1.06 -9.85
N LYS A 29 5.66 0.01 -10.47
CA LYS A 29 6.88 0.02 -11.27
C LYS A 29 7.89 1.02 -10.71
N VAL A 30 9.16 0.79 -11.02
CA VAL A 30 10.21 1.76 -10.69
C VAL A 30 9.99 3.02 -11.53
N GLY A 31 9.99 4.17 -10.87
CA GLY A 31 9.69 5.47 -11.48
C GLY A 31 8.28 5.98 -11.19
N ASP A 32 7.39 5.13 -10.67
CA ASP A 32 6.05 5.57 -10.27
C ASP A 32 6.13 6.56 -9.11
N VAL A 33 5.25 7.56 -9.14
CA VAL A 33 5.16 8.62 -8.14
C VAL A 33 3.89 8.45 -7.32
N PHE A 34 4.03 8.58 -6.01
CA PHE A 34 2.95 8.48 -5.03
C PHE A 34 3.04 9.64 -4.04
N GLU A 35 1.96 9.86 -3.31
CA GLU A 35 1.93 10.76 -2.17
C GLU A 35 1.88 9.96 -0.87
N ILE A 36 2.64 10.39 0.14
CA ILE A 36 2.52 9.84 1.49
C ILE A 36 1.25 10.43 2.12
N GLY A 37 0.24 9.58 2.32
CA GLY A 37 -0.99 9.99 2.98
C GLY A 37 -0.90 9.92 4.50
N LYS A 38 -2.02 10.19 5.15
CA LYS A 38 -2.15 10.12 6.60
C LYS A 38 -2.36 8.66 7.04
N PRO A 39 -1.63 8.15 8.06
CA PRO A 39 -1.89 6.82 8.58
C PRO A 39 -3.26 6.77 9.28
N GLU A 40 -3.98 5.66 9.15
CA GLU A 40 -5.20 5.40 9.93
C GLU A 40 -4.93 5.40 11.44
N SER A 41 -3.71 4.99 11.83
CA SER A 41 -3.27 4.97 13.21
C SER A 41 -2.45 6.23 13.58
N ASN A 42 -2.10 6.40 14.85
CA ASN A 42 -1.22 7.49 15.29
C ASN A 42 0.21 7.42 14.71
N LYS A 43 0.57 6.33 14.02
CA LYS A 43 1.89 6.08 13.45
C LYS A 43 1.76 5.35 12.10
N TYR A 44 2.74 5.54 11.24
CA TYR A 44 2.91 4.72 10.05
C TYR A 44 3.29 3.31 10.46
N LYS A 45 2.64 2.33 9.84
CA LYS A 45 2.83 0.90 10.08
C LYS A 45 3.32 0.19 8.82
N HIS A 46 2.93 0.67 7.64
CA HIS A 46 3.19 0.03 6.36
C HIS A 46 4.27 0.75 5.56
N ILE A 47 4.60 1.99 5.92
CA ILE A 47 5.86 2.66 5.56
C ILE A 47 6.87 2.52 6.71
N ASP A 48 8.00 1.88 6.41
CA ASP A 48 9.07 1.57 7.37
C ASP A 48 9.93 2.81 7.68
N PHE A 49 9.34 3.82 8.33
CA PHE A 49 10.10 4.97 8.78
C PHE A 49 11.06 4.60 9.92
N PRO A 50 12.29 5.13 9.91
CA PRO A 50 13.26 4.89 10.97
C PRO A 50 12.71 5.36 12.33
N ARG A 51 13.06 4.64 13.39
CA ARG A 51 12.69 5.04 14.76
C ARG A 51 13.38 6.34 15.14
N ALA A 52 12.74 7.12 16.03
CA ALA A 52 13.20 8.45 16.43
C ALA A 52 14.68 8.48 16.88
N ASN A 53 15.12 7.46 17.61
CA ASN A 53 16.52 7.34 18.05
C ASN A 53 17.51 7.22 16.88
N PHE A 54 17.19 6.48 15.82
CA PHE A 54 18.05 6.38 14.63
C PHE A 54 18.06 7.69 13.83
N ILE A 55 16.92 8.37 13.76
CA ILE A 55 16.82 9.69 13.15
C ILE A 55 17.72 10.70 13.88
N ILE A 56 17.57 10.81 15.21
CA ILE A 56 18.30 11.78 16.04
C ILE A 56 19.81 11.48 16.06
N LYS A 57 20.22 10.21 16.16
CA LYS A 57 21.64 9.82 16.10
C LYS A 57 22.33 10.20 14.79
N ARG A 58 21.57 10.38 13.71
CA ARG A 58 22.07 10.85 12.40
C ARG A 58 21.86 12.35 12.18
N GLY A 59 21.52 13.11 13.22
CA GLY A 59 21.29 14.55 13.16
C GLY A 59 19.96 14.97 12.52
N GLY A 60 19.01 14.05 12.37
CA GLY A 60 17.68 14.33 11.83
C GLY A 60 16.66 14.76 12.90
N ILE A 61 15.48 15.17 12.44
CA ILE A 61 14.36 15.58 13.30
C ILE A 61 13.22 14.57 13.13
N ALA A 62 12.85 13.88 14.22
CA ALA A 62 11.83 12.82 14.22
C ALA A 62 10.40 13.38 14.23
N ASN A 63 10.03 14.13 13.18
CA ASN A 63 8.69 14.67 13.00
C ASN A 63 7.93 13.90 11.91
N TYR A 64 7.20 12.86 12.32
CA TYR A 64 6.39 12.00 11.44
C TYR A 64 5.16 12.69 10.84
N LYS A 65 4.75 13.86 11.34
CA LYS A 65 3.64 14.61 10.72
C LYS A 65 4.08 15.34 9.46
N ARG A 66 5.38 15.63 9.31
CA ARG A 66 5.91 16.38 8.16
C ARG A 66 6.08 15.55 6.90
N VAL A 67 5.96 14.23 7.00
CA VAL A 67 6.06 13.35 5.82
C VAL A 67 4.71 13.17 5.13
N GLU A 68 3.60 13.53 5.78
CA GLU A 68 2.28 13.57 5.16
C GLU A 68 2.26 14.63 4.05
N GLY A 69 1.73 14.29 2.88
CA GLY A 69 1.69 15.11 1.68
C GLY A 69 2.98 15.14 0.85
N GLU A 70 4.03 14.43 1.28
CA GLU A 70 5.28 14.38 0.53
C GLU A 70 5.18 13.46 -0.68
N GLU A 71 5.58 13.97 -1.84
CA GLU A 71 5.69 13.16 -3.05
C GLU A 71 6.93 12.27 -2.99
N VAL A 72 6.75 11.02 -3.38
CA VAL A 72 7.79 10.00 -3.37
C VAL A 72 7.80 9.23 -4.67
N VAL A 73 8.99 8.81 -5.09
CA VAL A 73 9.20 8.00 -6.28
C VAL A 73 9.72 6.62 -5.91
N VAL A 74 9.18 5.59 -6.56
CA VAL A 74 9.61 4.21 -6.40
C VAL A 74 10.96 4.02 -7.08
N THR A 75 11.92 3.51 -6.31
CA THR A 75 13.30 3.25 -6.75
C THR A 75 13.60 1.77 -6.93
N SER A 76 12.82 0.91 -6.29
CA SER A 76 12.99 -0.55 -6.34
C SER A 76 11.68 -1.21 -5.93
N VAL A 77 11.36 -2.30 -6.62
CA VAL A 77 10.23 -3.19 -6.32
C VAL A 77 10.80 -4.58 -6.10
N ARG A 78 10.37 -5.25 -5.03
CA ARG A 78 10.79 -6.61 -4.70
C ARG A 78 9.63 -7.38 -4.09
N GLU A 79 9.32 -8.53 -4.70
CA GLU A 79 8.47 -9.53 -4.08
C GLU A 79 9.26 -10.34 -3.04
N LYS A 80 8.67 -10.50 -1.86
CA LYS A 80 9.18 -11.37 -0.80
C LYS A 80 8.64 -12.79 -0.99
N LYS A 81 9.28 -13.75 -0.31
CA LYS A 81 8.89 -15.17 -0.36
C LYS A 81 7.49 -15.45 0.20
N ASP A 82 6.97 -14.54 1.02
CA ASP A 82 5.63 -14.60 1.60
C ASP A 82 4.54 -14.04 0.67
N GLY A 83 4.92 -13.54 -0.52
CA GLY A 83 4.01 -12.92 -1.49
C GLY A 83 3.77 -11.42 -1.24
N THR A 84 4.42 -10.80 -0.26
CA THR A 84 4.32 -9.34 -0.04
C THR A 84 5.19 -8.57 -1.02
N THR A 85 4.66 -7.47 -1.55
CA THR A 85 5.37 -6.56 -2.47
C THR A 85 6.00 -5.44 -1.67
N GLN A 86 7.31 -5.51 -1.46
CA GLN A 86 8.06 -4.43 -0.82
C GLN A 86 8.61 -3.47 -1.87
N ILE A 87 8.35 -2.19 -1.68
CA ILE A 87 8.92 -1.11 -2.49
C ILE A 87 9.92 -0.30 -1.68
N LYS A 88 10.86 0.34 -2.37
CA LYS A 88 11.72 1.38 -1.80
C LYS A 88 11.39 2.72 -2.43
N ILE A 89 11.14 3.70 -1.60
CA ILE A 89 10.74 5.04 -2.02
C ILE A 89 11.74 6.09 -1.54
N LYS A 90 11.92 7.13 -2.36
CA LYS A 90 12.68 8.34 -2.01
C LYS A 90 11.79 9.55 -2.27
N ARG A 91 12.04 10.68 -1.60
CA ARG A 91 11.31 11.92 -1.88
C ARG A 91 11.58 12.37 -3.33
N ASN A 92 10.53 12.77 -4.02
CA ASN A 92 10.58 13.22 -5.41
C ASN A 92 11.39 14.53 -5.54
N ASP A 93 11.34 15.38 -4.51
CA ASP A 93 12.08 16.65 -4.42
C ASP A 93 13.61 16.47 -4.20
N GLY A 94 14.10 15.23 -4.09
CA GLY A 94 15.52 14.93 -3.83
C GLY A 94 15.95 15.13 -2.36
N GLY A 95 15.04 15.55 -1.50
CA GLY A 95 15.25 15.71 -0.08
C GLY A 95 15.40 14.38 0.66
N ARG A 96 15.71 14.48 1.95
CA ARG A 96 15.81 13.32 2.85
C ARG A 96 14.58 13.27 3.76
N PHE A 97 14.08 12.07 4.04
CA PHE A 97 13.16 11.83 5.14
C PHE A 97 13.84 12.17 6.46
N PHE A 98 13.14 12.97 7.28
CA PHE A 98 13.61 13.43 8.59
C PHE A 98 14.99 14.14 8.55
N GLY A 99 15.41 14.64 7.38
CA GLY A 99 16.72 15.26 7.16
C GLY A 99 17.91 14.30 7.06
N SER A 100 17.73 12.99 7.29
CA SER A 100 18.85 12.04 7.44
C SER A 100 18.74 10.77 6.60
N HIS A 101 17.54 10.35 6.18
CA HIS A 101 17.34 9.09 5.44
C HIS A 101 16.87 9.37 4.02
N THR A 102 17.62 8.92 3.02
CA THR A 102 17.29 9.16 1.60
C THR A 102 16.21 8.23 1.07
N VAL A 103 16.15 7.01 1.60
CA VAL A 103 15.27 5.94 1.12
C VAL A 103 14.64 5.23 2.31
N VAL A 104 13.36 4.90 2.19
CA VAL A 104 12.63 4.04 3.14
C VAL A 104 11.92 2.93 2.37
N ALA A 105 11.62 1.84 3.07
CA ALA A 105 10.84 0.74 2.51
C ALA A 105 9.35 0.93 2.83
N ALA A 106 8.49 0.32 2.04
CA ALA A 106 7.07 0.21 2.34
C ALA A 106 6.52 -1.13 1.83
N ASP A 107 5.51 -1.66 2.52
CA ASP A 107 4.65 -2.71 1.98
C ASP A 107 3.61 -2.05 1.06
N PHE A 108 3.72 -2.29 -0.25
CA PHE A 108 2.95 -1.52 -1.22
C PHE A 108 1.44 -1.71 -1.08
N HIS A 109 0.99 -2.95 -0.99
CA HIS A 109 -0.44 -3.24 -0.96
C HIS A 109 -1.07 -2.76 0.33
N ASP A 110 -0.42 -2.99 1.46
CA ASP A 110 -0.96 -2.56 2.75
C ASP A 110 -0.85 -1.04 2.94
N ALA A 111 0.20 -0.39 2.44
CA ALA A 111 0.32 1.08 2.50
C ALA A 111 -0.75 1.77 1.64
N MET A 112 -1.07 1.22 0.47
CA MET A 112 -2.19 1.69 -0.36
C MET A 112 -3.53 1.45 0.33
N ALA A 113 -3.74 0.27 0.91
CA ALA A 113 -5.00 -0.08 1.58
C ALA A 113 -5.27 0.76 2.83
N SER A 114 -4.23 1.09 3.59
CA SER A 114 -4.31 1.94 4.80
C SER A 114 -4.27 3.44 4.51
N GLY A 115 -4.15 3.85 3.25
CA GLY A 115 -4.03 5.25 2.86
C GLY A 115 -2.72 5.93 3.27
N GLU A 116 -1.74 5.18 3.79
CA GLU A 116 -0.37 5.67 4.04
C GLU A 116 0.35 6.02 2.74
N LEU A 117 -0.01 5.36 1.63
CA LEU A 117 0.43 5.67 0.28
C LEU A 117 -0.79 5.89 -0.60
N GLN A 118 -0.76 6.94 -1.43
CA GLN A 118 -1.87 7.31 -2.30
C GLN A 118 -1.35 7.51 -3.72
N ALA A 119 -2.08 6.97 -4.69
CA ALA A 119 -1.83 7.26 -6.10
C ALA A 119 -2.17 8.73 -6.36
N LYS A 120 -1.29 9.42 -7.08
CA LYS A 120 -1.48 10.81 -7.48
C LYS A 120 -2.21 10.91 -8.82
#